data_AF-A0A8R1TXV5-F1
#
_entry.id   AF-A0A8R1TXV5-F1
#
_cell.length_a   1.000
_cell.length_b   1.000
_cell.length_c   1.000
_cell.angle_alpha   90.00
_cell.angle_beta   90.00
_cell.angle_gamma   90.00
#
_symmetry.space_group_name_H-M   'P 1'
#
loop_
_entity.id
_entity.type
_entity.pdbx_description
1 polymer ?
#
loop_
_entity_poly.entity_id
_entity_poly.type
_entity_poly.pdbx_seq_one_letter_code
_entity_poly.pdbx_strand_id
1 'polypeptide(L)'
;MDQCGPLKSASSHQTTEFHYCLLSHSGIPRCHILLLDYIMALASFGYKLITKRFSTLFVALTVGAISTDLIIDKGGDYLFNQYNKGKLWKDIKDKYVDDLAFTG
;
A
#
# COMPACT_ATOMS: atom_id res chain seq x y z
N MET A 1 -10.00 38.76 -26.14
CA MET A 1 -9.81 37.67 -27.10
C MET A 1 -8.98 36.61 -26.43
N ASP A 2 -9.69 35.65 -25.86
CA ASP A 2 -9.18 34.47 -25.20
C ASP A 2 -8.33 33.65 -26.17
N GLN A 3 -7.14 33.25 -25.72
CA GLN A 3 -6.72 31.85 -25.72
C GLN A 3 -5.34 31.75 -25.04
N CYS A 4 -5.36 31.54 -23.73
CA CYS A 4 -4.28 30.82 -23.07
C CYS A 4 -4.37 29.37 -23.59
N GLY A 5 -3.65 29.09 -24.68
CA GLY A 5 -3.60 27.76 -25.28
C GLY A 5 -3.03 26.73 -24.29
N PRO A 6 -3.32 25.43 -24.49
CA PRO A 6 -2.88 24.40 -23.55
C PRO A 6 -1.36 24.37 -23.53
N LEU A 7 -0.77 24.52 -22.33
CA LEU A 7 0.63 24.18 -22.10
C LEU A 7 0.82 22.75 -22.61
N LYS A 8 1.46 22.63 -23.78
CA LYS A 8 1.90 21.34 -24.32
C LYS A 8 2.76 20.70 -23.23
N SER A 9 2.19 19.67 -22.61
CA SER A 9 2.88 18.73 -21.73
C SER A 9 4.23 18.41 -22.36
N ALA A 10 5.31 18.91 -21.76
CA ALA A 10 6.65 18.50 -22.14
C ALA A 10 6.68 16.97 -22.17
N SER A 11 7.18 16.45 -23.29
CA SER A 11 7.23 15.02 -23.57
C SER A 11 8.01 14.33 -22.47
N SER A 12 7.34 13.47 -21.69
CA SER A 12 7.93 12.67 -20.61
C SER A 12 9.14 11.83 -21.04
N HIS A 13 9.35 11.65 -22.35
CA HIS A 13 10.53 10.97 -22.90
C HIS A 13 11.82 11.78 -22.81
N GLN A 14 11.75 13.12 -22.75
CA GLN A 14 12.94 13.96 -22.84
C GLN A 14 13.64 14.14 -21.47
N THR A 15 12.90 13.99 -20.36
CA THR A 15 13.45 14.04 -19.00
C THR A 15 14.03 12.71 -18.54
N THR A 16 13.52 11.58 -19.03
CA THR A 16 14.05 10.24 -18.69
C THR A 16 15.44 10.01 -19.26
N GLU A 17 15.68 10.39 -20.52
CA GLU A 17 16.99 10.24 -21.18
C GLU A 17 18.12 11.00 -20.47
N PHE A 18 17.85 12.23 -20.00
CA PHE A 18 18.83 13.01 -19.22
C PHE A 18 19.16 12.37 -17.87
N HIS A 19 18.16 11.78 -17.20
CA HIS A 19 18.36 11.06 -15.94
C HIS A 19 19.16 9.78 -16.12
N TYR A 20 18.92 9.02 -17.19
CA TYR A 20 19.72 7.82 -17.51
C TYR A 20 21.19 8.16 -17.79
N CYS A 21 21.46 9.23 -18.53
CA CYS A 21 22.83 9.67 -18.80
C CYS A 21 23.57 10.14 -17.53
N LEU A 22 22.90 10.86 -16.62
CA LEU A 22 23.49 11.29 -15.34
C LEU A 22 23.74 10.11 -14.36
N LEU A 23 22.83 9.14 -14.31
CA LEU A 23 22.99 7.94 -13.48
C LEU A 23 24.09 7.01 -14.03
N SER A 24 24.30 6.99 -15.35
CA SER A 24 25.39 6.24 -15.96
C SER A 24 26.77 6.84 -15.70
N HIS A 25 26.88 8.16 -15.49
CA HIS A 25 28.16 8.84 -15.18
C HIS A 25 28.56 8.79 -13.70
N SER A 26 27.62 8.46 -12.80
CA SER A 26 27.85 8.43 -11.35
C SER A 26 28.35 7.08 -10.81
N GLY A 27 28.67 6.12 -11.68
CA GLY A 27 29.21 4.81 -11.27
C GLY A 27 28.18 3.90 -10.56
N ILE A 28 26.88 4.23 -10.65
CA ILE A 28 25.81 3.48 -9.99
C ILE A 28 25.61 2.14 -10.74
N PRO A 29 25.63 0.99 -10.04
CA PRO A 29 25.50 -0.32 -10.68
C PRO A 29 24.15 -0.45 -11.38
N ARG A 30 24.15 -1.01 -12.59
CA ARG A 30 22.97 -1.15 -13.47
C ARG A 30 21.77 -1.82 -12.77
N CYS A 31 22.00 -2.71 -11.79
CA CYS A 31 20.94 -3.32 -10.97
C CYS A 31 20.13 -2.29 -10.17
N HIS A 32 20.76 -1.21 -9.69
CA HIS A 32 20.08 -0.16 -8.94
C HIS A 32 19.23 0.73 -9.86
N ILE A 33 19.68 0.98 -11.08
CA ILE A 33 18.91 1.72 -12.09
C ILE A 33 17.63 0.96 -12.46
N LEU A 34 17.74 -0.36 -12.71
CA LEU A 34 16.57 -1.20 -13.03
C LEU A 34 15.54 -1.24 -11.89
N LEU A 35 15.99 -1.26 -10.63
CA LEU A 35 15.10 -1.17 -9.47
C LEU A 35 14.35 0.17 -9.45
N LEU A 36 15.07 1.28 -9.67
CA LEU A 36 14.47 2.62 -9.71
C LEU A 36 13.45 2.75 -10.86
N ASP A 37 13.75 2.21 -12.03
CA ASP A 37 12.84 2.23 -13.17
C ASP A 37 11.55 1.45 -12.90
N TYR A 38 11.67 0.28 -12.26
CA TYR A 38 10.52 -0.49 -11.83
C TYR A 38 9.66 0.28 -10.82
N ILE A 39 10.28 0.92 -9.83
CA ILE A 39 9.57 1.75 -8.84
C ILE A 39 8.86 2.91 -9.53
N MET A 40 9.51 3.60 -10.46
CA MET A 40 8.91 4.72 -11.21
C MET A 40 7.78 4.26 -12.13
N ALA A 41 7.90 3.08 -12.73
CA ALA A 41 6.84 2.48 -13.54
C ALA A 41 5.61 2.12 -12.69
N LEU A 42 5.82 1.49 -11.53
CA LEU A 42 4.76 1.14 -10.59
C LEU A 42 4.06 2.40 -10.06
N ALA A 43 4.84 3.41 -9.65
CA ALA A 43 4.31 4.68 -9.16
C ALA A 43 3.50 5.41 -10.24
N SER A 44 3.98 5.43 -11.48
CA SER A 44 3.27 6.02 -12.61
C SER A 44 1.97 5.29 -12.93
N PHE A 45 1.97 3.96 -12.81
CA PHE A 45 0.78 3.14 -12.98
C PHE A 45 -0.26 3.43 -11.88
N GLY A 46 0.17 3.43 -10.61
CA GLY A 46 -0.67 3.80 -9.47
C GLY A 46 -1.24 5.21 -9.60
N TYR A 47 -0.42 6.17 -10.02
CA TYR A 47 -0.87 7.55 -10.26
C TYR A 47 -1.97 7.60 -11.31
N LYS A 48 -1.75 6.98 -12.47
CA LYS A 48 -2.72 7.00 -13.58
C LYS A 48 -4.05 6.35 -13.22
N LEU A 49 -4.04 5.29 -12.41
CA LEU A 49 -5.25 4.53 -12.07
C LEU A 49 -6.00 5.09 -10.85
N ILE A 50 -5.28 5.46 -9.80
CA ILE A 50 -5.89 5.73 -8.50
C ILE A 50 -5.92 7.22 -8.21
N THR A 51 -4.77 7.88 -8.26
CA THR A 51 -4.63 9.23 -7.68
C THR A 51 -4.82 10.36 -8.68
N LYS A 52 -4.84 10.09 -10.00
CA LYS A 52 -4.98 11.10 -11.05
C LYS A 52 -6.31 11.87 -10.98
N ARG A 53 -7.41 11.22 -10.58
CA ARG A 53 -8.72 11.87 -10.41
C ARG A 53 -9.12 11.83 -8.94
N PHE A 54 -9.63 12.93 -8.40
CA PHE A 54 -10.04 12.99 -6.99
C PHE A 54 -11.16 12.00 -6.66
N SER A 55 -12.10 11.77 -7.58
CA SER A 55 -13.18 10.80 -7.39
C SER A 55 -12.67 9.37 -7.22
N THR A 56 -11.67 8.95 -8.02
CA THR A 56 -11.05 7.62 -7.89
C THR A 56 -10.20 7.52 -6.63
N LEU A 57 -9.49 8.60 -6.29
CA LEU A 57 -8.72 8.68 -5.06
C LEU A 57 -9.61 8.53 -3.83
N PHE A 58 -10.75 9.23 -3.79
CA PHE A 58 -11.69 9.16 -2.69
C PHE A 58 -12.22 7.74 -2.48
N VAL A 59 -12.68 7.08 -3.56
CA VAL A 59 -13.13 5.68 -3.50
C VAL A 59 -12.02 4.76 -3.01
N ALA A 60 -10.79 4.92 -3.53
CA ALA A 60 -9.66 4.12 -3.09
C ALA A 60 -9.32 4.32 -1.61
N LEU A 61 -9.41 5.56 -1.10
CA LEU A 61 -9.22 5.85 0.32
C LEU A 61 -10.32 5.25 1.19
N THR A 62 -11.59 5.34 0.78
CA THR A 62 -12.70 4.73 1.54
C THR A 62 -12.56 3.21 1.62
N VAL A 63 -12.31 2.57 0.48
CA VAL A 63 -12.09 1.12 0.42
C VAL A 63 -10.83 0.74 1.20
N GLY A 64 -9.76 1.52 1.06
CA GLY A 64 -8.51 1.34 1.78
C GLY A 64 -8.67 1.44 3.29
N ALA A 65 -9.46 2.41 3.78
CA ALA A 65 -9.75 2.58 5.20
C ALA A 65 -10.49 1.36 5.77
N ILE A 66 -11.60 0.94 5.14
CA ILE A 66 -12.37 -0.24 5.57
C ILE A 66 -11.50 -1.50 5.55
N SER A 67 -10.69 -1.68 4.49
CA SER A 67 -9.82 -2.85 4.37
C SER A 67 -8.73 -2.86 5.45
N THR A 68 -8.15 -1.69 5.74
CA THR A 68 -7.11 -1.55 6.75
C THR A 68 -7.65 -1.82 8.14
N ASP A 69 -8.85 -1.33 8.47
CA ASP A 69 -9.52 -1.56 9.75
C ASP A 69 -9.66 -3.08 10.02
N LEU A 70 -10.19 -3.82 9.04
CA LEU A 70 -10.37 -5.27 9.13
C LEU A 70 -9.05 -6.05 9.25
N ILE A 71 -7.99 -5.59 8.57
CA ILE A 71 -6.68 -6.24 8.60
C ILE A 71 -5.98 -5.96 9.93
N ILE A 72 -6.02 -4.72 10.41
CA ILE A 72 -5.37 -4.32 11.66
C ILE A 72 -6.06 -5.00 12.84
N ASP A 73 -7.39 -5.04 12.89
CA ASP A 73 -8.11 -5.71 13.98
C ASP A 73 -7.76 -7.20 14.04
N LYS A 74 -7.88 -7.92 12.91
CA LYS A 74 -7.57 -9.36 12.87
C LYS A 74 -6.09 -9.65 13.09
N GLY A 75 -5.22 -8.82 12.52
CA GLY A 75 -3.76 -8.95 12.66
C GLY A 75 -3.30 -8.66 14.08
N GLY A 76 -3.87 -7.63 14.70
CA GLY A 76 -3.62 -7.25 16.09
C GLY A 76 -4.06 -8.34 17.05
N ASP A 77 -5.30 -8.82 16.91
CA ASP A 77 -5.80 -9.95 17.71
C ASP A 77 -4.93 -11.19 17.53
N TYR A 78 -4.55 -11.52 16.29
CA TYR A 78 -3.67 -12.67 16.03
C TYR A 78 -2.33 -12.52 16.76
N LEU A 79 -1.66 -11.37 16.60
CA LEU A 79 -0.37 -11.11 17.21
C LEU A 79 -0.46 -11.12 18.75
N PHE A 80 -1.49 -10.49 19.31
CA PHE A 80 -1.75 -10.45 20.74
C PHE A 80 -1.99 -11.84 21.32
N ASN A 81 -2.78 -12.66 20.62
CA ASN A 81 -3.09 -14.01 21.04
C ASN A 81 -1.86 -14.91 20.98
N GLN A 82 -1.05 -14.82 19.92
CA GLN A 82 0.19 -15.58 19.83
C GLN A 82 1.16 -15.21 20.95
N TYR A 83 1.31 -13.92 21.23
CA TYR A 83 2.22 -13.44 22.26
C TYR A 83 1.79 -13.86 23.68
N ASN A 84 0.48 -13.84 23.96
CA ASN A 84 -0.07 -14.14 25.28
C ASN A 84 -0.69 -15.55 25.38
N LYS A 85 -0.26 -16.48 24.53
CA LYS A 85 -0.74 -17.86 24.56
C LYS A 85 -0.64 -18.46 25.96
N GLY A 86 -1.72 -19.10 26.40
CA GLY A 86 -1.83 -19.75 27.70
C GLY A 86 -2.12 -18.80 28.87
N LYS A 87 -2.14 -17.48 28.64
CA LYS A 87 -2.52 -16.48 29.65
C LYS A 87 -3.92 -15.91 29.42
N LEU A 88 -4.44 -16.02 28.20
CA LEU A 88 -5.76 -15.49 27.90
C LEU A 88 -6.84 -16.42 28.42
N TRP A 89 -7.94 -15.82 28.88
CA TRP A 89 -9.13 -16.55 29.34
C TRP A 89 -9.60 -17.60 28.32
N LYS A 90 -9.58 -17.28 27.02
CA LYS A 90 -9.97 -18.23 25.97
C LYS A 90 -9.09 -19.50 25.89
N ASP A 91 -7.86 -19.47 26.40
CA ASP A 91 -6.94 -20.62 26.39
C ASP A 91 -7.10 -21.50 27.64
N ILE A 92 -7.77 -21.00 28.68
CA ILE A 92 -8.01 -21.72 29.95
C ILE A 92 -9.49 -21.99 30.23
N LYS A 93 -10.39 -21.42 29.42
CA LYS A 93 -11.84 -21.46 29.61
C LYS A 93 -12.39 -22.87 29.58
N ASP A 94 -11.84 -23.73 28.72
CA ASP A 94 -12.20 -25.15 28.59
C ASP A 94 -12.23 -25.84 29.96
N LYS A 95 -11.27 -25.54 30.83
CA LYS A 95 -11.19 -26.14 32.18
C LYS A 95 -12.34 -25.78 33.12
N TYR A 96 -13.16 -24.78 32.79
CA TYR A 96 -14.16 -24.22 33.70
C TYR A 96 -15.56 -24.12 33.09
N VAL A 97 -15.70 -24.27 31.75
CA VAL A 97 -16.95 -23.98 31.04
C VAL A 97 -17.46 -25.16 30.20
N ASP A 98 -16.81 -26.33 30.27
CA ASP A 98 -17.29 -27.54 29.59
C ASP A 98 -18.69 -28.00 30.08
N ASP A 99 -19.15 -27.53 31.25
CA ASP A 99 -20.42 -27.95 31.85
C ASP A 99 -21.60 -26.97 31.64
N LEU A 100 -21.36 -25.72 31.23
CA LEU A 100 -22.40 -24.67 31.21
C LEU A 100 -23.11 -24.50 29.86
N ALA A 101 -22.68 -25.20 28.81
CA ALA A 101 -23.28 -25.12 27.48
C ALA A 101 -24.31 -26.24 27.18
N PHE A 102 -24.45 -27.25 28.05
CA PHE A 102 -25.39 -28.37 27.85
C PHE A 102 -26.62 -28.35 28.79
N THR A 103 -26.71 -27.43 29.75
CA THR A 103 -27.87 -27.31 30.67
C THR A 103 -28.63 -25.98 30.54
N GLY A 104 -28.81 -25.50 29.31
CA GLY A 104 -29.68 -24.37 28.97
C GLY A 104 -30.87 -24.82 28.14
#